data_AF-A0A5N5SPA8-F1
#
_entry.id   AF-A0A5N5SPA8-F1
#
_cell.length_a   1.000
_cell.length_b   1.000
_cell.length_c   1.000
_cell.angle_alpha   90.00
_cell.angle_beta   90.00
_cell.angle_gamma   90.00
#
_symmetry.space_group_name_H-M   'P 1'
#
loop_
_entity.id
_entity.type
_entity.pdbx_description
1 polymer ?
#
loop_
_entity_poly.entity_id
_entity_poly.type
_entity_poly.pdbx_seq_one_letter_code
_entity_poly.pdbx_strand_id
1 'polypeptide(L)'
;MVILSDVVEGMNNELKQLGLDPIRAPKLFSRSLEKGREAFITEDLRIHGFKMSDRFKGMDLNHALFVVKELGRFHASSLLFEEVLPTKYIPDTFSRLKGRWFDVSGKEFEIILKKMFSSSAEAMGKYLKKSDPKYKKCSNWLLKYSSTLASHYFNGFSTCDQFEVLIHGDCWTNNMLFRYNEDEIPVDFRFVDLQLSGKASATSDLNYFFFTSLNGDFRRKNLNTLITTYYESFSEVLKRAGKEPPFSYLELKKELYDRKIFGMASGMLSLQFTLVQGEDAPDMENLEEDKIDDFLEKQVKTFEKLSKQEGPFKDRYLAIFDEMLETTIFDEV
;
A
#
# COMPACT_ATOMS: atom_id res chain seq x y z
N MET A 1 -3.85 -16.58 -3.43
CA MET A 1 -3.63 -17.66 -4.42
C MET A 1 -4.33 -17.41 -5.75
N VAL A 2 -5.66 -17.21 -5.78
CA VAL A 2 -6.42 -16.92 -7.03
C VAL A 2 -5.88 -15.72 -7.81
N ILE A 3 -5.44 -14.67 -7.10
CA ILE A 3 -4.84 -13.48 -7.74
C ILE A 3 -3.62 -13.88 -8.57
N LEU A 4 -2.64 -14.55 -7.95
CA LEU A 4 -1.40 -14.94 -8.64
C LEU A 4 -1.65 -15.97 -9.74
N SER A 5 -2.61 -16.87 -9.55
CA SER A 5 -2.86 -17.97 -10.49
C SER A 5 -3.75 -17.62 -11.67
N ASP A 6 -4.90 -17.00 -11.42
CA ASP A 6 -5.93 -16.83 -12.46
C ASP A 6 -5.95 -15.39 -12.97
N VAL A 7 -5.84 -14.42 -12.06
CA VAL A 7 -5.98 -13.01 -12.41
C VAL A 7 -4.71 -12.47 -13.07
N VAL A 8 -3.54 -12.67 -12.45
CA VAL A 8 -2.24 -12.26 -13.03
C VAL A 8 -1.95 -13.03 -14.32
N GLU A 9 -2.29 -14.31 -14.40
CA GLU A 9 -2.16 -15.08 -15.65
C GLU A 9 -3.06 -14.50 -16.76
N GLY A 10 -4.32 -14.18 -16.44
CA GLY A 10 -5.23 -13.50 -17.35
C GLY A 10 -4.72 -12.14 -17.84
N MET A 11 -4.24 -11.29 -16.92
CA MET A 11 -3.61 -10.01 -17.24
C MET A 11 -2.38 -10.19 -18.14
N ASN A 12 -1.57 -11.22 -17.90
CA ASN A 12 -0.40 -11.52 -18.72
C ASN A 12 -0.76 -11.97 -20.14
N ASN A 13 -1.89 -12.65 -20.32
CA ASN A 13 -2.40 -13.01 -21.64
C ASN A 13 -2.79 -11.77 -22.46
N GLU A 14 -3.43 -10.78 -21.83
CA GLU A 14 -3.75 -9.50 -22.48
C GLU A 14 -2.48 -8.71 -22.82
N LEU A 15 -1.53 -8.59 -21.88
CA LEU A 15 -0.26 -7.92 -22.13
C LEU A 15 0.53 -8.56 -23.27
N LYS A 16 0.54 -9.89 -23.35
CA LYS A 16 1.23 -10.64 -24.41
C LYS A 16 0.65 -10.33 -25.79
N GLN A 17 -0.67 -10.17 -25.92
CA GLN A 17 -1.32 -9.78 -27.19
C GLN A 17 -0.87 -8.39 -27.66
N LEU A 18 -0.48 -7.51 -26.73
CA LEU A 18 0.03 -6.17 -27.00
C LEU A 18 1.55 -6.12 -27.24
N GLY A 19 2.23 -7.27 -27.19
CA GLY A 19 3.70 -7.33 -27.26
C GLY A 19 4.39 -6.70 -26.06
N LEU A 20 3.72 -6.67 -24.91
CA LEU A 20 4.26 -6.19 -23.64
C LEU A 20 4.76 -7.36 -22.79
N ASP A 21 5.75 -7.09 -21.95
CA ASP A 21 6.24 -8.05 -20.96
C ASP A 21 5.11 -8.46 -20.00
N PRO A 22 5.21 -9.61 -19.31
CA PRO A 22 4.29 -9.95 -18.23
C PRO A 22 4.42 -8.98 -17.03
N ILE A 23 3.42 -8.98 -16.17
CA ILE A 23 3.47 -8.39 -14.83
C ILE A 23 4.63 -9.01 -14.06
N ARG A 24 5.38 -8.15 -13.35
CA ARG A 24 6.54 -8.52 -12.55
C ARG A 24 6.11 -9.13 -11.22
N ALA A 25 5.72 -10.40 -11.26
CA ALA A 25 5.45 -11.24 -10.10
C ALA A 25 6.24 -12.57 -10.22
N PRO A 26 6.45 -13.32 -9.11
CA PRO A 26 7.03 -14.65 -9.18
C PRO A 26 6.23 -15.56 -10.11
N LYS A 27 6.90 -16.39 -10.92
CA LYS A 27 6.20 -17.41 -11.71
C LYS A 27 5.53 -18.40 -10.77
N LEU A 28 4.28 -18.75 -11.06
CA LEU A 28 3.58 -19.83 -10.38
C LEU A 28 3.84 -21.15 -11.13
N PHE A 29 4.35 -22.16 -10.44
CA PHE A 29 4.60 -23.49 -11.01
C PHE A 29 3.47 -24.49 -10.74
N SER A 30 2.87 -24.44 -9.56
CA SER A 30 1.78 -25.35 -9.18
C SER A 30 0.93 -24.74 -8.07
N ARG A 31 -0.31 -25.21 -7.95
CA ARG A 31 -1.24 -24.81 -6.90
C ARG A 31 -2.26 -25.89 -6.58
N SER A 32 -2.80 -25.82 -5.37
CA SER A 32 -4.00 -26.52 -4.92
C SER A 32 -4.97 -25.50 -4.35
N LEU A 33 -6.21 -25.51 -4.85
CA LEU A 33 -7.33 -24.74 -4.31
C LEU A 33 -8.29 -25.60 -3.47
N GLU A 34 -7.97 -26.88 -3.29
CA GLU A 34 -8.78 -27.81 -2.49
C GLU A 34 -8.88 -27.30 -1.05
N LYS A 35 -10.11 -27.20 -0.53
CA LYS A 35 -10.38 -26.66 0.80
C LYS A 35 -9.67 -27.50 1.87
N GLY A 36 -8.86 -26.87 2.71
CA GLY A 36 -8.04 -27.53 3.74
C GLY A 36 -6.72 -28.11 3.22
N ARG A 37 -6.40 -27.89 1.93
CA ARG A 37 -5.16 -28.30 1.27
C ARG A 37 -4.68 -27.20 0.32
N GLU A 38 -4.96 -25.95 0.64
CA GLU A 38 -4.51 -24.81 -0.13
C GLU A 38 -2.99 -24.70 -0.08
N ALA A 39 -2.34 -24.79 -1.25
CA ALA A 39 -0.90 -24.64 -1.38
C ALA A 39 -0.53 -24.04 -2.74
N PHE A 40 0.62 -23.40 -2.83
CA PHE A 40 1.18 -22.96 -4.11
C PHE A 40 2.70 -23.09 -4.11
N ILE A 41 3.27 -23.25 -5.30
CA ILE A 41 4.71 -23.33 -5.53
C ILE A 41 5.07 -22.26 -6.55
N THR A 42 5.94 -21.34 -6.17
CA THR A 42 6.42 -20.25 -7.03
C THR A 42 7.92 -20.31 -7.26
N GLU A 43 8.37 -19.55 -8.24
CA GLU A 43 9.78 -19.25 -8.49
C GLU A 43 10.48 -18.77 -7.22
N ASP A 44 11.57 -19.46 -6.86
CA ASP A 44 12.46 -18.97 -5.82
C ASP A 44 13.27 -17.81 -6.40
N LEU A 45 12.93 -16.58 -6.01
CA LEU A 45 13.62 -15.40 -6.51
C LEU A 45 15.01 -15.22 -5.88
N ARG A 46 15.29 -15.87 -4.74
CA ARG A 46 16.57 -15.72 -4.03
C ARG A 46 17.73 -16.31 -4.82
N ILE A 47 17.51 -17.42 -5.54
CA ILE A 47 18.54 -18.03 -6.40
C ILE A 47 18.95 -17.11 -7.55
N HIS A 48 18.08 -16.15 -7.91
CA HIS A 48 18.32 -15.14 -8.92
C HIS A 48 18.87 -13.83 -8.32
N GLY A 49 19.23 -13.81 -7.04
CA GLY A 49 19.81 -12.64 -6.37
C GLY A 49 18.79 -11.56 -6.00
N PHE A 50 17.49 -11.86 -6.00
CA PHE A 50 16.50 -10.92 -5.49
C PHE A 50 16.53 -10.86 -3.97
N LYS A 51 16.46 -9.64 -3.42
CA LYS A 51 16.41 -9.36 -1.98
C LYS A 51 15.41 -8.23 -1.69
N MET A 52 14.90 -8.19 -0.46
CA MET A 52 14.12 -7.04 0.02
C MET A 52 15.02 -5.82 0.15
N SER A 53 14.48 -4.64 -0.13
CA SER A 53 15.16 -3.37 0.18
C SER A 53 15.14 -3.12 1.69
N ASP A 54 16.11 -2.35 2.18
CA ASP A 54 16.20 -2.00 3.60
C ASP A 54 15.06 -1.05 3.99
N ARG A 55 14.04 -1.63 4.64
CA ARG A 55 12.85 -0.91 5.06
C ARG A 55 13.11 0.23 6.05
N PHE A 56 14.25 0.26 6.75
CA PHE A 56 14.59 1.36 7.67
C PHE A 56 15.05 2.61 6.93
N LYS A 57 15.74 2.44 5.80
CA LYS A 57 16.25 3.55 4.97
C LYS A 57 15.17 4.25 4.17
N GLY A 58 14.10 3.53 3.83
CA GLY A 58 13.13 3.97 2.83
C GLY A 58 13.69 3.85 1.41
N MET A 59 12.81 3.92 0.41
CA MET A 59 13.21 3.76 -0.98
C MET A 59 13.75 5.06 -1.59
N ASP A 60 14.78 4.92 -2.43
CA ASP A 60 15.27 5.98 -3.30
C ASP A 60 14.47 6.08 -4.62
N LEU A 61 14.90 6.97 -5.52
CA LEU A 61 14.23 7.20 -6.80
C LEU A 61 14.28 5.98 -7.72
N ASN A 62 15.40 5.26 -7.78
CA ASN A 62 15.53 4.12 -8.68
C ASN A 62 14.57 2.99 -8.28
N HIS A 63 14.44 2.75 -6.97
CA HIS A 63 13.47 1.79 -6.44
C HIS A 63 12.03 2.29 -6.68
N ALA A 64 11.74 3.53 -6.30
CA ALA A 64 10.38 4.07 -6.38
C ALA A 64 9.85 4.10 -7.83
N LEU A 65 10.71 4.38 -8.82
CA LEU A 65 10.35 4.35 -10.23
C LEU A 65 9.95 2.94 -10.71
N PHE A 66 10.61 1.87 -10.25
CA PHE A 66 10.16 0.50 -10.55
C PHE A 66 8.76 0.25 -10.01
N VAL A 67 8.52 0.63 -8.76
CA VAL A 67 7.25 0.38 -8.07
C VAL A 67 6.10 1.09 -8.77
N VAL A 68 6.20 2.41 -8.96
CA VAL A 68 5.10 3.18 -9.55
C VAL A 68 4.86 2.85 -11.02
N LYS A 69 5.92 2.49 -11.76
CA LYS A 69 5.80 2.00 -13.14
C LYS A 69 5.04 0.68 -13.17
N GLU A 70 5.39 -0.26 -12.30
CA GLU A 70 4.73 -1.58 -12.27
C GLU A 70 3.30 -1.49 -11.73
N LEU A 71 3.01 -0.62 -10.74
CA LEU A 71 1.63 -0.30 -10.32
C LEU A 71 0.80 0.19 -11.51
N GLY A 72 1.34 1.10 -12.32
CA GLY A 72 0.66 1.58 -13.53
C GLY A 72 0.31 0.45 -14.50
N ARG A 73 1.27 -0.47 -14.73
CA ARG A 73 1.04 -1.65 -15.59
C ARG A 73 0.01 -2.60 -14.98
N PHE A 74 0.14 -2.90 -13.69
CA PHE A 74 -0.75 -3.80 -12.95
C PHE A 74 -2.19 -3.29 -13.02
N HIS A 75 -2.43 -2.04 -12.67
CA HIS A 75 -3.75 -1.41 -12.69
C HIS A 75 -4.36 -1.40 -14.11
N ALA A 76 -3.61 -0.94 -15.12
CA ALA A 76 -4.11 -0.89 -16.50
C ALA A 76 -4.43 -2.28 -17.06
N SER A 77 -3.57 -3.26 -16.78
CA SER A 77 -3.77 -4.64 -17.25
C SER A 77 -5.00 -5.29 -16.61
N SER A 78 -5.35 -4.89 -15.38
CA SER A 78 -6.58 -5.37 -14.73
C SER A 78 -7.84 -4.91 -15.46
N LEU A 79 -7.85 -3.69 -15.99
CA LEU A 79 -8.96 -3.16 -16.79
C LEU A 79 -9.10 -3.92 -18.12
N LEU A 80 -7.97 -4.18 -18.79
CA LEU A 80 -7.98 -4.96 -20.04
C LEU A 80 -8.49 -6.38 -19.79
N PHE A 81 -8.03 -7.02 -18.72
CA PHE A 81 -8.46 -8.36 -18.37
C PHE A 81 -9.94 -8.42 -18.01
N GLU A 82 -10.48 -7.41 -17.30
CA GLU A 82 -11.91 -7.35 -17.00
C GLU A 82 -12.77 -7.42 -18.25
N GLU A 83 -12.39 -6.77 -19.35
CA GLU A 83 -13.21 -6.73 -20.56
C GLU A 83 -13.39 -8.09 -21.25
N VAL A 84 -12.43 -9.00 -21.08
CA VAL A 84 -12.48 -10.35 -21.66
C VAL A 84 -13.15 -11.36 -20.72
N LEU A 85 -13.43 -10.97 -19.47
CA LEU A 85 -14.15 -11.82 -18.52
C LEU A 85 -15.65 -11.89 -18.86
N PRO A 86 -16.31 -13.04 -18.65
CA PRO A 86 -17.75 -13.19 -18.91
C PRO A 86 -18.62 -12.17 -18.15
N THR A 87 -18.24 -11.85 -16.91
CA THR A 87 -18.98 -10.91 -16.05
C THR A 87 -18.53 -9.46 -16.24
N LYS A 88 -17.49 -9.22 -17.04
CA LYS A 88 -16.82 -7.92 -17.18
C LYS A 88 -16.34 -7.28 -15.88
N TYR A 89 -16.16 -8.09 -14.84
CA TYR A 89 -15.81 -7.62 -13.51
C TYR A 89 -15.11 -8.73 -12.74
N ILE A 90 -13.87 -8.48 -12.29
CA ILE A 90 -13.01 -9.52 -11.67
C ILE A 90 -13.69 -10.17 -10.45
N PRO A 91 -14.22 -9.42 -9.46
CA PRO A 91 -14.85 -10.04 -8.29
C PRO A 91 -16.06 -10.91 -8.62
N ASP A 92 -16.80 -10.62 -9.69
CA ASP A 92 -17.95 -11.44 -10.09
C ASP A 92 -17.56 -12.76 -10.76
N THR A 93 -16.44 -12.78 -11.47
CA THR A 93 -15.88 -14.02 -12.01
C THR A 93 -15.19 -14.85 -10.92
N PHE A 94 -14.45 -14.20 -10.01
CA PHE A 94 -13.65 -14.86 -8.98
C PHE A 94 -14.29 -14.67 -7.61
N SER A 95 -15.18 -15.59 -7.22
CA SER A 95 -15.98 -15.48 -5.99
C SER A 95 -15.17 -15.25 -4.70
N ARG A 96 -13.91 -15.70 -4.64
CA ARG A 96 -12.99 -15.46 -3.50
C ARG A 96 -12.57 -14.00 -3.35
N LEU A 97 -12.81 -13.16 -4.36
CA LEU A 97 -12.55 -11.72 -4.36
C LEU A 97 -13.82 -10.89 -4.11
N LYS A 98 -14.97 -11.55 -3.84
CA LYS A 98 -16.19 -10.86 -3.45
C LYS A 98 -16.11 -10.40 -1.99
N GLY A 99 -16.58 -9.19 -1.74
CA GLY A 99 -16.57 -8.55 -0.43
C GLY A 99 -15.62 -7.36 -0.39
N ARG A 100 -15.66 -6.60 0.70
CA ARG A 100 -14.68 -5.54 0.93
C ARG A 100 -13.33 -6.16 1.27
N TRP A 101 -12.25 -5.42 1.02
CA TRP A 101 -10.89 -5.78 1.45
C TRP A 101 -10.83 -6.31 2.90
N PHE A 102 -11.55 -5.67 3.82
CA PHE A 102 -11.63 -6.06 5.23
C PHE A 102 -12.60 -7.21 5.53
N ASP A 103 -13.58 -7.45 4.66
CA ASP A 103 -14.49 -8.59 4.84
C ASP A 103 -13.72 -9.91 4.66
N VAL A 104 -12.64 -9.90 3.87
CA VAL A 104 -11.71 -11.04 3.72
C VAL A 104 -11.02 -11.39 5.03
N SER A 105 -10.78 -10.41 5.90
CA SER A 105 -10.15 -10.59 7.22
C SER A 105 -11.13 -10.84 8.38
N GLY A 106 -12.44 -10.66 8.16
CA GLY A 106 -13.48 -10.88 9.16
C GLY A 106 -13.72 -9.73 10.15
N LYS A 107 -14.83 -9.81 10.90
CA LYS A 107 -15.27 -8.76 11.85
C LYS A 107 -14.30 -8.55 13.03
N GLU A 108 -13.65 -9.61 13.49
CA GLU A 108 -12.68 -9.55 14.59
C GLU A 108 -11.47 -8.71 14.21
N PHE A 109 -10.93 -8.90 13.01
CA PHE A 109 -9.82 -8.10 12.49
C PHE A 109 -10.19 -6.62 12.32
N GLU A 110 -11.43 -6.32 11.89
CA GLU A 110 -11.92 -4.94 11.81
C GLU A 110 -11.94 -4.25 13.19
N ILE A 111 -12.37 -4.96 14.23
CA ILE A 111 -12.38 -4.46 15.62
C ILE A 111 -10.94 -4.20 16.09
N ILE A 112 -10.03 -5.13 15.84
CA ILE A 112 -8.60 -4.98 16.15
C ILE A 112 -8.03 -3.72 15.50
N LEU A 113 -8.20 -3.57 14.18
CA LEU A 113 -7.72 -2.39 13.46
C LEU A 113 -8.32 -1.09 13.99
N LYS A 114 -9.62 -1.06 14.28
CA LYS A 114 -10.28 0.11 14.89
C LYS A 114 -9.62 0.53 16.20
N LYS A 115 -9.34 -0.42 17.09
CA LYS A 115 -8.65 -0.15 18.35
C LYS A 115 -7.21 0.33 18.13
N MET A 116 -6.47 -0.29 17.21
CA MET A 116 -5.09 0.09 16.86
C MET A 116 -5.00 1.52 16.32
N PHE A 117 -5.88 1.89 15.38
CA PHE A 117 -5.93 3.25 14.85
C PHE A 117 -6.28 4.27 15.94
N SER A 118 -7.26 3.96 16.80
CA SER A 118 -7.66 4.85 17.89
C SER A 118 -6.52 5.09 18.87
N SER A 119 -5.88 4.01 19.33
CA SER A 119 -4.73 4.06 20.24
C SER A 119 -3.56 4.84 19.63
N SER A 120 -3.21 4.52 18.38
CA SER A 120 -2.13 5.19 17.65
C SER A 120 -2.40 6.68 17.43
N ALA A 121 -3.63 7.05 17.08
CA ALA A 121 -4.04 8.44 16.90
C ALA A 121 -3.94 9.22 18.21
N GLU A 122 -4.37 8.65 19.33
CA GLU A 122 -4.26 9.30 20.63
C GLU A 122 -2.82 9.48 21.09
N ALA A 123 -2.00 8.42 20.99
CA ALA A 123 -0.60 8.47 21.36
C ALA A 123 0.14 9.53 20.55
N MET A 124 -0.07 9.55 19.23
CA MET A 124 0.52 10.54 18.35
C MET A 124 -0.03 11.95 18.63
N GLY A 125 -1.34 12.10 18.80
CA GLY A 125 -1.95 13.40 19.11
C GLY A 125 -1.39 14.01 20.40
N LYS A 126 -1.21 13.20 21.45
CA LYS A 126 -0.58 13.59 22.73
C LYS A 126 0.89 13.95 22.55
N TYR A 127 1.63 13.18 21.75
CA TYR A 127 3.04 13.46 21.43
C TYR A 127 3.19 14.79 20.67
N LEU A 128 2.45 14.98 19.58
CA LEU A 128 2.48 16.20 18.77
C LEU A 128 2.20 17.44 19.62
N LYS A 129 1.22 17.38 20.53
CA LYS A 129 0.87 18.47 21.45
C LYS A 129 2.05 18.95 22.30
N LYS A 130 2.94 18.04 22.69
CA LYS A 130 4.09 18.31 23.56
C LYS A 130 5.36 18.63 22.76
N SER A 131 5.42 18.19 21.50
CA SER A 131 6.63 18.27 20.67
C SER A 131 6.95 19.69 20.16
N ASP A 132 6.03 20.30 19.41
CA ASP A 132 6.23 21.61 18.78
C ASP A 132 4.86 22.29 18.60
N PRO A 133 4.70 23.58 18.97
CA PRO A 133 3.47 24.34 18.75
C PRO A 133 2.93 24.30 17.32
N LYS A 134 3.77 24.12 16.29
CA LYS A 134 3.32 24.03 14.89
C LYS A 134 2.35 22.87 14.65
N TYR A 135 2.47 21.79 15.42
CA TYR A 135 1.61 20.61 15.29
C TYR A 135 0.29 20.71 16.06
N LYS A 136 -0.04 21.87 16.66
CA LYS A 136 -1.29 22.04 17.41
C LYS A 136 -2.53 21.65 16.61
N LYS A 137 -2.56 21.98 15.31
CA LYS A 137 -3.66 21.61 14.40
C LYS A 137 -3.76 20.10 14.23
N CYS A 138 -2.66 19.43 13.90
CA CYS A 138 -2.58 17.96 13.75
C CYS A 138 -2.97 17.24 15.04
N SER A 139 -2.45 17.70 16.17
CA SER A 139 -2.74 17.14 17.49
C SER A 139 -4.24 17.19 17.80
N ASN A 140 -4.86 18.36 17.62
CA ASN A 140 -6.29 18.52 17.86
C ASN A 140 -7.12 17.64 16.93
N TRP A 141 -6.75 17.56 15.65
CA TRP A 141 -7.45 16.72 14.68
C TRP A 141 -7.37 15.24 15.07
N LEU A 142 -6.17 14.72 15.35
CA LEU A 142 -5.98 13.32 15.74
C LEU A 142 -6.73 12.96 17.03
N LEU A 143 -6.73 13.84 18.04
CA LEU A 143 -7.43 13.60 19.29
C LEU A 143 -8.95 13.67 19.12
N LYS A 144 -9.45 14.53 18.22
CA LYS A 144 -10.88 14.65 17.92
C LYS A 144 -11.40 13.45 17.12
N TYR A 145 -10.61 12.95 16.18
CA TYR A 145 -11.00 11.90 15.22
C TYR A 145 -10.35 10.55 15.48
N SER A 146 -9.80 10.31 16.67
CA SER A 146 -9.08 9.07 16.99
C SER A 146 -9.94 7.82 16.74
N SER A 147 -11.19 7.85 17.24
CA SER A 147 -12.15 6.74 17.10
C SER A 147 -12.64 6.50 15.67
N THR A 148 -12.50 7.49 14.77
CA THR A 148 -12.96 7.42 13.38
C THR A 148 -11.82 7.31 12.36
N LEU A 149 -10.55 7.35 12.80
CA LEU A 149 -9.40 7.26 11.90
C LEU A 149 -9.40 5.95 11.09
N ALA A 150 -9.83 4.85 11.72
CA ALA A 150 -9.99 3.56 11.05
C ALA A 150 -10.98 3.63 9.88
N SER A 151 -12.07 4.40 10.01
CA SER A 151 -13.04 4.58 8.93
C SER A 151 -12.40 5.27 7.72
N HIS A 152 -11.51 6.24 7.93
CA HIS A 152 -10.75 6.83 6.82
C HIS A 152 -9.79 5.82 6.16
N TYR A 153 -9.17 4.96 6.96
CA TYR A 153 -8.35 3.87 6.43
C TYR A 153 -9.18 2.92 5.56
N PHE A 154 -10.33 2.46 6.06
CA PHE A 154 -11.23 1.55 5.35
C PHE A 154 -11.81 2.17 4.09
N ASN A 155 -12.23 3.43 4.16
CA ASN A 155 -12.76 4.17 3.01
C ASN A 155 -11.69 4.39 1.94
N GLY A 156 -10.41 4.42 2.30
CA GLY A 156 -9.31 4.48 1.35
C GLY A 156 -9.25 3.29 0.40
N PHE A 157 -9.80 2.13 0.77
CA PHE A 157 -9.94 0.96 -0.09
C PHE A 157 -11.30 0.87 -0.80
N SER A 158 -12.18 1.86 -0.61
CA SER A 158 -13.45 1.90 -1.33
C SER A 158 -13.22 2.26 -2.79
N THR A 159 -14.05 1.67 -3.65
CA THR A 159 -14.05 1.92 -5.08
C THR A 159 -14.49 3.35 -5.39
N CYS A 160 -14.06 3.89 -6.52
CA CYS A 160 -14.45 5.23 -6.97
C CYS A 160 -14.44 5.28 -8.49
N ASP A 161 -15.64 5.25 -9.06
CA ASP A 161 -15.96 5.50 -10.46
C ASP A 161 -14.83 5.12 -11.44
N GLN A 162 -14.28 6.10 -12.13
CA GLN A 162 -13.27 5.96 -13.18
C GLN A 162 -11.88 5.51 -12.68
N PHE A 163 -11.63 5.52 -11.37
CA PHE A 163 -10.35 5.11 -10.78
C PHE A 163 -10.34 3.65 -10.33
N GLU A 164 -11.45 2.94 -10.46
CA GLU A 164 -11.58 1.59 -9.95
C GLU A 164 -10.74 0.57 -10.75
N VAL A 165 -9.77 -0.05 -10.08
CA VAL A 165 -8.85 -1.05 -10.66
C VAL A 165 -8.65 -2.20 -9.67
N LEU A 166 -8.05 -3.30 -10.12
CA LEU A 166 -7.50 -4.27 -9.17
C LEU A 166 -6.20 -3.70 -8.60
N ILE A 167 -6.15 -3.46 -7.29
CA ILE A 167 -4.95 -3.00 -6.60
C ILE A 167 -4.15 -4.17 -6.04
N HIS A 168 -2.87 -3.96 -5.75
CA HIS A 168 -2.06 -4.87 -4.93
C HIS A 168 -2.59 -4.93 -3.50
N GLY A 169 -2.91 -3.78 -2.90
CA GLY A 169 -3.55 -3.68 -1.57
C GLY A 169 -2.60 -3.70 -0.38
N ASP A 170 -1.33 -4.02 -0.58
CA ASP A 170 -0.28 -3.97 0.46
C ASP A 170 1.10 -3.75 -0.17
N CYS A 171 1.21 -2.73 -1.02
CA CYS A 171 2.43 -2.43 -1.77
C CYS A 171 3.43 -1.59 -0.94
N TRP A 172 3.93 -2.18 0.14
CA TRP A 172 5.03 -1.62 0.94
C TRP A 172 6.35 -2.37 0.72
N THR A 173 7.44 -1.84 1.29
CA THR A 173 8.82 -2.29 1.02
C THR A 173 9.05 -3.79 1.24
N ASN A 174 8.37 -4.43 2.19
CA ASN A 174 8.55 -5.86 2.46
C ASN A 174 7.93 -6.75 1.38
N ASN A 175 6.93 -6.25 0.65
CA ASN A 175 6.24 -6.99 -0.42
C ASN A 175 6.85 -6.73 -1.80
N MET A 176 8.12 -6.34 -1.80
CA MET A 176 8.87 -5.93 -2.99
C MET A 176 10.26 -6.52 -2.95
N LEU A 177 10.60 -7.29 -3.98
CA LEU A 177 11.92 -7.87 -4.14
C LEU A 177 12.64 -7.22 -5.32
N PHE A 178 13.89 -6.83 -5.10
CA PHE A 178 14.73 -6.17 -6.08
C PHE A 178 15.97 -7.00 -6.36
N ARG A 179 16.44 -6.93 -7.60
CA ARG A 179 17.76 -7.44 -8.01
C ARG A 179 18.64 -6.25 -8.36
N TYR A 180 19.92 -6.35 -8.04
CA TYR A 180 20.87 -5.24 -8.12
C TYR A 180 22.01 -5.55 -9.07
N ASN A 181 22.62 -4.52 -9.65
CA ASN A 181 23.92 -4.63 -10.33
C ASN A 181 25.07 -4.52 -9.32
N GLU A 182 26.31 -4.50 -9.81
CA GLU A 182 27.54 -4.40 -9.01
C GLU A 182 27.65 -3.09 -8.21
N ASP A 183 26.96 -2.02 -8.65
CA ASP A 183 26.92 -0.71 -7.98
C ASP A 183 25.78 -0.59 -6.96
N GLU A 184 25.11 -1.70 -6.61
CA GLU A 184 23.92 -1.73 -5.74
C GLU A 184 22.75 -0.85 -6.25
N ILE A 185 22.66 -0.65 -7.57
CA ILE A 185 21.52 0.00 -8.22
C ILE A 185 20.50 -1.08 -8.62
N PRO A 186 19.20 -0.92 -8.29
CA PRO A 186 18.19 -1.90 -8.68
C PRO A 186 18.09 -1.96 -10.21
N VAL A 187 18.08 -3.17 -10.75
CA VAL A 187 17.94 -3.48 -12.19
C VAL A 187 16.71 -4.32 -12.51
N ASP A 188 16.10 -4.93 -11.49
CA ASP A 188 14.90 -5.74 -11.62
C ASP A 188 14.05 -5.69 -10.35
N PHE A 189 12.78 -6.05 -10.49
CA PHE A 189 11.75 -5.87 -9.47
C PHE A 189 10.69 -6.96 -9.55
N ARG A 190 10.15 -7.44 -8.43
CA ARG A 190 8.97 -8.29 -8.35
C ARG A 190 8.05 -7.85 -7.21
N PHE A 191 6.75 -7.72 -7.49
CA PHE A 191 5.72 -7.73 -6.46
C PHE A 191 5.59 -9.13 -5.88
N VAL A 192 5.49 -9.22 -4.56
CA VAL A 192 5.15 -10.45 -3.86
C VAL A 192 3.99 -10.19 -2.90
N ASP A 193 3.40 -11.25 -2.38
CA ASP A 193 2.28 -11.16 -1.45
C ASP A 193 1.06 -10.36 -1.95
N LEU A 194 0.39 -10.92 -2.96
CA LEU A 194 -0.84 -10.37 -3.54
C LEU A 194 -2.09 -10.86 -2.78
N GLN A 195 -1.99 -11.16 -1.48
CA GLN A 195 -3.11 -11.72 -0.72
C GLN A 195 -4.21 -10.69 -0.43
N LEU A 196 -3.83 -9.41 -0.38
CA LEU A 196 -4.70 -8.26 -0.10
C LEU A 196 -5.21 -7.57 -1.37
N SER A 197 -5.03 -8.18 -2.54
CA SER A 197 -5.49 -7.59 -3.80
C SER A 197 -7.01 -7.65 -3.95
N GLY A 198 -7.59 -6.55 -4.39
CA GLY A 198 -9.04 -6.38 -4.54
C GLY A 198 -9.37 -5.14 -5.36
N LYS A 199 -10.66 -4.88 -5.61
CA LYS A 199 -11.09 -3.67 -6.34
C LYS A 199 -11.08 -2.46 -5.40
N ALA A 200 -10.38 -1.41 -5.80
CA ALA A 200 -10.30 -0.13 -5.10
C ALA A 200 -9.86 0.98 -6.07
N SER A 201 -9.65 2.20 -5.57
CA SER A 201 -9.06 3.28 -6.37
C SER A 201 -7.58 2.98 -6.67
N ALA A 202 -7.15 3.24 -7.90
CA ALA A 202 -5.75 3.20 -8.30
C ALA A 202 -4.82 4.02 -7.36
N THR A 203 -5.35 5.07 -6.77
CA THR A 203 -4.61 5.95 -5.86
C THR A 203 -4.43 5.37 -4.46
N SER A 204 -5.15 4.30 -4.11
CA SER A 204 -4.98 3.59 -2.85
C SER A 204 -3.58 3.01 -2.76
N ASP A 205 -3.14 2.22 -3.74
CA ASP A 205 -1.77 1.70 -3.76
C ASP A 205 -0.71 2.81 -3.77
N LEU A 206 -0.94 3.88 -4.54
CA LEU A 206 0.01 5.00 -4.59
C LEU A 206 0.16 5.70 -3.23
N ASN A 207 -0.96 6.10 -2.60
CA ASN A 207 -0.91 6.72 -1.28
C ASN A 207 -0.35 5.76 -0.22
N TYR A 208 -0.70 4.47 -0.30
CA TYR A 208 -0.15 3.46 0.61
C TYR A 208 1.37 3.37 0.46
N PHE A 209 1.88 3.17 -0.75
CA PHE A 209 3.31 3.10 -1.03
C PHE A 209 4.06 4.38 -0.60
N PHE A 210 3.53 5.55 -0.98
CA PHE A 210 4.20 6.84 -0.71
C PHE A 210 4.37 7.12 0.78
N PHE A 211 3.39 6.78 1.61
CA PHE A 211 3.43 7.07 3.05
C PHE A 211 4.09 5.95 3.87
N THR A 212 4.08 4.70 3.38
CA THR A 212 4.67 3.56 4.10
C THR A 212 6.12 3.29 3.74
N SER A 213 6.58 3.65 2.53
CA SER A 213 7.87 3.20 2.00
C SER A 213 8.83 4.32 1.59
N LEU A 214 8.36 5.57 1.47
CA LEU A 214 9.21 6.72 1.15
C LEU A 214 9.47 7.60 2.37
N ASN A 215 10.65 8.23 2.40
CA ASN A 215 10.96 9.29 3.35
C ASN A 215 10.23 10.58 2.97
N GLY A 216 9.89 11.43 3.94
CA GLY A 216 9.06 12.61 3.69
C GLY A 216 9.70 13.63 2.75
N ASP A 217 10.95 14.01 2.98
CA ASP A 217 11.66 14.95 2.10
C ASP A 217 11.83 14.40 0.68
N PHE A 218 12.10 13.10 0.57
CA PHE A 218 12.17 12.42 -0.72
C PHE A 218 10.81 12.47 -1.43
N ARG A 219 9.73 12.11 -0.73
CA ARG A 219 8.37 12.14 -1.26
C ARG A 219 8.01 13.54 -1.73
N ARG A 220 8.17 14.57 -0.90
CA ARG A 220 7.89 15.97 -1.24
C ARG A 220 8.63 16.42 -2.49
N LYS A 221 9.93 16.09 -2.60
CA LYS A 221 10.77 16.49 -3.73
C LYS A 221 10.40 15.77 -5.04
N ASN A 222 10.00 14.51 -4.98
CA ASN A 222 9.85 13.65 -6.17
C ASN A 222 8.40 13.30 -6.51
N LEU A 223 7.40 13.77 -5.75
CA LEU A 223 5.99 13.37 -5.91
C LEU A 223 5.48 13.52 -7.34
N ASN A 224 5.74 14.66 -7.99
CA ASN A 224 5.30 14.87 -9.37
C ASN A 224 5.94 13.86 -10.34
N THR A 225 7.23 13.58 -10.20
CA THR A 225 7.94 12.58 -11.02
C THR A 225 7.34 11.19 -10.85
N LEU A 226 7.01 10.80 -9.61
CA LEU A 226 6.40 9.50 -9.31
C LEU A 226 4.99 9.38 -9.90
N ILE A 227 4.16 10.41 -9.74
CA ILE A 227 2.79 10.43 -10.31
C ILE A 227 2.84 10.41 -11.84
N THR A 228 3.75 11.17 -12.45
CA THR A 228 3.94 11.18 -13.91
C THR A 228 4.37 9.81 -14.41
N THR A 229 5.35 9.18 -13.75
CA THR A 229 5.83 7.84 -14.14
C THR A 229 4.72 6.79 -14.06
N TYR A 230 3.91 6.83 -12.98
CA TYR A 230 2.74 5.97 -12.86
C TYR A 230 1.75 6.20 -14.02
N TYR A 231 1.37 7.46 -14.25
CA TYR A 231 0.36 7.82 -15.23
C TYR A 231 0.78 7.47 -16.66
N GLU A 232 2.04 7.73 -17.01
CA GLU A 232 2.61 7.36 -18.30
C GLU A 232 2.60 5.84 -18.51
N SER A 233 3.01 5.07 -17.49
CA SER A 233 3.02 3.61 -17.53
C SER A 233 1.61 3.03 -17.69
N PHE A 234 0.66 3.53 -16.88
CA PHE A 234 -0.75 3.16 -16.96
C PHE A 234 -1.35 3.49 -18.33
N SER A 235 -1.07 4.70 -18.83
CA SER A 235 -1.59 5.16 -20.13
C SER A 235 -1.00 4.39 -21.31
N GLU A 236 0.29 4.06 -21.28
CA GLU A 236 0.95 3.31 -22.36
C GLU A 236 0.29 1.95 -22.57
N VAL A 237 -0.02 1.21 -21.48
CA VAL A 237 -0.69 -0.09 -21.58
C VAL A 237 -2.06 0.03 -22.26
N LEU A 238 -2.88 1.01 -21.86
CA LEU A 238 -4.20 1.22 -22.46
C LEU A 238 -4.11 1.69 -23.92
N LYS A 239 -3.19 2.60 -24.23
CA LYS A 239 -2.97 3.10 -25.60
C LYS A 239 -2.50 2.01 -26.55
N ARG A 240 -1.66 1.08 -26.08
CA ARG A 240 -1.27 -0.11 -26.85
C ARG A 240 -2.47 -0.99 -27.21
N ALA A 241 -3.49 -1.02 -26.35
CA ALA A 241 -4.76 -1.69 -26.61
C ALA A 241 -5.76 -0.83 -27.43
N GLY A 242 -5.34 0.34 -27.93
CA GLY A 242 -6.21 1.27 -28.66
C GLY A 242 -7.24 1.98 -27.79
N LYS A 243 -6.96 2.16 -26.49
CA LYS A 243 -7.87 2.77 -25.51
C LYS A 243 -7.27 4.03 -24.90
N GLU A 244 -8.13 4.94 -24.49
CA GLU A 244 -7.74 6.10 -23.68
C GLU A 244 -7.82 5.78 -22.18
N PRO A 245 -6.97 6.41 -21.35
CA PRO A 245 -7.09 6.31 -19.90
C PRO A 245 -8.47 6.81 -19.41
N PRO A 246 -9.11 6.14 -18.44
CA PRO A 246 -10.39 6.56 -17.88
C PRO A 246 -10.34 7.86 -17.07
N PHE A 247 -9.15 8.39 -16.78
CA PHE A 247 -8.96 9.66 -16.10
C PHE A 247 -7.74 10.41 -16.65
N SER A 248 -7.76 11.72 -16.53
CA SER A 248 -6.64 12.61 -16.85
C SER A 248 -5.59 12.63 -15.73
N TYR A 249 -4.40 13.11 -16.07
CA TYR A 249 -3.33 13.35 -15.09
C TYR A 249 -3.76 14.29 -13.94
N LEU A 250 -4.57 15.32 -14.25
CA LEU A 250 -5.05 16.26 -13.24
C LEU A 250 -6.09 15.63 -12.31
N GLU A 251 -6.99 14.79 -12.85
CA GLU A 251 -7.94 14.02 -12.04
C GLU A 251 -7.22 13.03 -11.13
N LEU A 252 -6.19 12.33 -11.61
CA LEU A 252 -5.34 11.46 -10.79
C LEU A 252 -4.70 12.23 -9.62
N LYS A 253 -4.14 13.41 -9.90
CA LYS A 253 -3.53 14.25 -8.85
C LYS A 253 -4.55 14.71 -7.81
N LYS A 254 -5.76 15.03 -8.25
CA LYS A 254 -6.86 15.42 -7.35
C LYS A 254 -7.28 14.24 -6.47
N GLU A 255 -7.53 13.08 -7.05
CA GLU A 255 -7.91 11.87 -6.30
C GLU A 255 -6.83 11.46 -5.28
N LEU A 256 -5.55 11.55 -5.65
CA LEU A 256 -4.43 11.34 -4.71
C LEU A 256 -4.47 12.31 -3.52
N TYR A 257 -4.78 13.58 -3.77
CA TYR A 257 -4.90 14.61 -2.73
C TYR A 257 -6.11 14.35 -1.83
N ASP A 258 -7.27 14.08 -2.41
CA ASP A 258 -8.53 13.83 -1.68
C ASP A 258 -8.42 12.60 -0.77
N ARG A 259 -7.64 11.59 -1.18
CA ARG A 259 -7.35 10.38 -0.38
C ARG A 259 -6.12 10.49 0.52
N LYS A 260 -5.54 11.67 0.72
CA LYS A 260 -4.28 11.80 1.48
C LYS A 260 -4.43 11.41 2.96
N ILE A 261 -5.62 11.53 3.57
CA ILE A 261 -5.87 11.00 4.94
C ILE A 261 -5.65 9.49 4.99
N PHE A 262 -6.05 8.75 3.95
CA PHE A 262 -5.78 7.32 3.87
C PHE A 262 -4.28 7.02 3.86
N GLY A 263 -3.50 7.77 3.07
CA GLY A 263 -2.04 7.67 3.07
C GLY A 263 -1.44 7.96 4.45
N MET A 264 -1.86 9.05 5.11
CA MET A 264 -1.44 9.38 6.47
C MET A 264 -1.76 8.25 7.46
N ALA A 265 -2.99 7.75 7.47
CA ALA A 265 -3.41 6.67 8.36
C ALA A 265 -2.57 5.40 8.13
N SER A 266 -2.35 5.04 6.85
CA SER A 266 -1.52 3.90 6.45
C SER A 266 -0.08 4.05 6.94
N GLY A 267 0.53 5.23 6.75
CA GLY A 267 1.88 5.53 7.21
C GLY A 267 2.00 5.49 8.74
N MET A 268 1.03 6.07 9.46
CA MET A 268 1.03 6.04 10.93
C MET A 268 1.03 4.61 11.46
N LEU A 269 0.17 3.73 10.93
CA LEU A 269 0.11 2.35 11.39
C LEU A 269 1.36 1.56 10.96
N SER A 270 1.72 1.63 9.68
CA SER A 270 2.77 0.79 9.09
C SER A 270 4.17 1.18 9.55
N LEU A 271 4.45 2.48 9.77
CA LEU A 271 5.78 2.92 10.20
C LEU A 271 6.09 2.48 11.62
N GLN A 272 5.08 2.35 12.49
CA GLN A 272 5.29 1.74 13.81
C GLN A 272 5.89 0.36 13.63
N PHE A 273 5.29 -0.49 12.79
CA PHE A 273 5.80 -1.84 12.50
C PHE A 273 7.14 -1.87 11.76
N THR A 274 7.30 -0.98 10.77
CA THR A 274 8.49 -0.91 9.91
C THR A 274 9.74 -0.59 10.73
N LEU A 275 9.59 0.32 11.70
CA LEU A 275 10.69 0.86 12.49
C LEU A 275 11.00 0.06 13.76
N VAL A 276 10.24 -1.00 14.07
CA VAL A 276 10.58 -1.92 15.17
C VAL A 276 11.61 -2.97 14.74
N GLN A 277 12.49 -3.35 15.67
CA GLN A 277 13.47 -4.42 15.53
C GLN A 277 13.30 -5.50 16.61
N GLY A 278 13.68 -6.74 16.28
CA GLY A 278 13.86 -7.83 17.26
C GLY A 278 12.57 -8.23 17.99
N GLU A 279 12.69 -8.55 19.28
CA GLU A 279 11.60 -9.02 20.15
C GLU A 279 10.47 -7.99 20.37
N ASP A 280 10.72 -6.73 20.02
CA ASP A 280 9.71 -5.68 20.05
C ASP A 280 8.76 -5.78 18.83
N ALA A 281 9.15 -6.50 17.76
CA ALA A 281 8.34 -6.68 16.57
C ALA A 281 7.00 -7.39 16.92
N PRO A 282 5.86 -6.85 16.49
CA PRO A 282 4.57 -7.44 16.79
C PRO A 282 4.30 -8.67 15.92
N ASP A 283 3.83 -9.74 16.55
CA ASP A 283 3.25 -10.89 15.86
C ASP A 283 1.76 -10.60 15.59
N MET A 284 1.48 -10.27 14.34
CA MET A 284 0.11 -9.98 13.88
C MET A 284 -0.64 -11.23 13.44
N GLU A 285 0.06 -12.35 13.19
CA GLU A 285 -0.55 -13.58 12.68
C GLU A 285 -1.28 -14.35 13.79
N ASN A 286 -0.84 -14.20 15.05
CA ASN A 286 -1.39 -14.92 16.21
C ASN A 286 -2.10 -14.00 17.22
N LEU A 287 -2.55 -12.81 16.82
CA LEU A 287 -3.18 -11.86 17.73
C LEU A 287 -4.64 -12.26 18.03
N GLU A 288 -4.86 -12.83 19.22
CA GLU A 288 -6.17 -13.21 19.75
C GLU A 288 -6.88 -12.02 20.44
N GLU A 289 -8.22 -12.06 20.52
CA GLU A 289 -9.04 -10.95 21.04
C GLU A 289 -8.72 -10.58 22.50
N ASP A 290 -8.46 -11.58 23.33
CA ASP A 290 -8.15 -11.43 24.76
C ASP A 290 -6.77 -10.80 25.02
N LYS A 291 -5.87 -10.79 24.00
CA LYS A 291 -4.53 -10.20 24.07
C LYS A 291 -4.44 -8.82 23.41
N ILE A 292 -5.54 -8.30 22.87
CA ILE A 292 -5.53 -7.02 22.15
C ILE A 292 -5.07 -5.88 23.06
N ASP A 293 -5.58 -5.80 24.29
CA ASP A 293 -5.28 -4.65 25.15
C ASP A 293 -3.79 -4.63 25.55
N ASP A 294 -3.20 -5.81 25.84
CA ASP A 294 -1.76 -5.97 26.08
C ASP A 294 -0.93 -5.58 24.85
N PHE A 295 -1.39 -6.02 23.66
CA PHE A 295 -0.76 -5.67 22.39
C PHE A 295 -0.75 -4.16 22.15
N LEU A 296 -1.88 -3.49 22.40
CA LEU A 296 -2.00 -2.04 22.24
C LEU A 296 -1.11 -1.29 23.23
N GLU A 297 -1.00 -1.77 24.47
CA GLU A 297 -0.08 -1.19 25.45
C GLU A 297 1.38 -1.33 25.00
N LYS A 298 1.77 -2.50 24.47
CA LYS A 298 3.11 -2.72 23.90
C LYS A 298 3.36 -1.79 22.70
N GLN A 299 2.36 -1.61 21.84
CA GLN A 299 2.45 -0.71 20.69
C GLN A 299 2.68 0.75 21.13
N VAL A 300 1.93 1.24 22.12
CA VAL A 300 2.10 2.60 22.65
C VAL A 300 3.50 2.78 23.27
N LYS A 301 3.97 1.83 24.08
CA LYS A 301 5.33 1.86 24.64
C LYS A 301 6.41 1.87 23.56
N THR A 302 6.21 1.08 22.51
CA THR A 302 7.13 1.03 21.36
C THR A 302 7.16 2.38 20.63
N PHE A 303 5.99 2.97 20.39
CA PHE A 303 5.88 4.32 19.83
C PHE A 303 6.60 5.36 20.70
N GLU A 304 6.40 5.34 22.02
CA GLU A 304 7.08 6.26 22.95
C GLU A 304 8.60 6.10 22.90
N LYS A 305 9.11 4.86 22.79
CA LYS A 305 10.54 4.56 22.63
C LYS A 305 11.08 5.12 21.31
N LEU A 306 10.41 4.84 20.20
CA LEU A 306 10.79 5.34 18.87
C LEU A 306 10.76 6.87 18.80
N SER A 307 9.77 7.50 19.44
CA SER A 307 9.61 8.96 19.41
C SER A 307 10.73 9.74 20.13
N LYS A 308 11.50 9.06 20.97
CA LYS A 308 12.68 9.62 21.66
C LYS A 308 13.98 9.44 20.87
N GLN A 309 13.97 8.66 19.79
CA GLN A 309 15.14 8.39 18.97
C GLN A 309 15.25 9.41 17.83
N GLU A 310 16.46 9.88 17.56
CA GLU A 310 16.75 10.66 16.36
C GLU A 310 16.79 9.76 15.11
N GLY A 311 16.62 10.36 13.93
CA GLY A 311 16.71 9.66 12.63
C GLY A 311 15.34 9.23 12.07
N PRO A 312 15.13 7.94 11.70
CA PRO A 312 13.99 7.52 10.88
C PRO A 312 12.62 7.91 11.41
N PHE A 313 12.44 8.00 12.73
CA PHE A 313 11.18 8.47 13.32
C PHE A 313 10.87 9.92 12.92
N LYS A 314 11.84 10.84 13.04
CA LYS A 314 11.65 12.23 12.64
C LYS A 314 11.50 12.36 11.13
N ASP A 315 12.35 11.67 10.37
CA ASP A 315 12.44 11.80 8.91
C ASP A 315 11.24 11.19 8.17
N ARG A 316 10.55 10.23 8.80
CA ARG A 316 9.42 9.52 8.17
C ARG A 316 8.11 9.76 8.89
N TYR A 317 8.10 9.73 10.21
CA TYR A 317 6.85 9.81 10.97
C TYR A 317 6.39 11.26 11.16
N LEU A 318 7.27 12.16 11.59
CA LEU A 318 6.91 13.58 11.74
C LEU A 318 6.70 14.27 10.38
N ALA A 319 7.45 13.85 9.36
CA ALA A 319 7.33 14.41 8.02
C ALA A 319 5.93 14.21 7.39
N ILE A 320 5.19 13.17 7.79
CA ILE A 320 3.78 13.00 7.43
C ILE A 320 2.97 14.23 7.88
N PHE A 321 3.15 14.67 9.13
CA PHE A 321 2.42 15.80 9.68
C PHE A 321 2.90 17.14 9.12
N ASP A 322 4.21 17.27 8.83
CA ASP A 322 4.72 18.45 8.14
C ASP A 322 4.04 18.62 6.77
N GLU A 323 3.90 17.55 6.00
CA GLU A 323 3.18 17.59 4.72
C GLU A 323 1.68 17.87 4.89
N MET A 324 1.04 17.30 5.90
CA MET A 324 -0.39 17.52 6.11
C MET A 324 -0.69 18.96 6.55
N LEU A 325 0.22 19.63 7.26
CA LEU A 325 0.10 21.06 7.60
C LEU A 325 0.16 21.99 6.38
N GLU A 326 0.77 21.54 5.27
CA GLU A 326 0.79 22.27 4.00
C GLU A 326 -0.51 22.11 3.20
N THR A 327 -1.48 21.34 3.71
CA THR A 327 -2.77 21.06 3.05
C THR A 327 -3.97 21.64 3.80
N THR A 328 -5.12 21.73 3.12
CA THR A 328 -6.41 22.13 3.70
C THR A 328 -7.17 20.97 4.34
N ILE A 329 -6.61 19.76 4.33
CA ILE A 329 -7.33 18.52 4.65
C ILE A 329 -7.79 18.43 6.12
N PHE A 330 -7.15 19.21 7.00
CA PHE A 330 -7.54 19.35 8.40
C PHE A 330 -8.49 20.53 8.68
N ASP A 331 -8.82 21.33 7.65
CA ASP A 331 -9.79 22.43 7.74
C ASP A 331 -11.20 22.00 7.33
N GLU A 332 -11.30 20.92 6.53
CA GLU A 332 -12.53 20.48 5.88
C GLU A 332 -13.29 19.38 6.64
N VAL A 333 -12.74 18.88 7.77
CA VAL A 333 -13.27 17.72 8.52
C VAL A 333 -13.62 18.07 9.95
#